data_AF-A0A1M3BN84-F1
#
_entry.id   AF-A0A1M3BN84-F1
#
_cell.length_a   1.000
_cell.length_b   1.000
_cell.length_c   1.000
_cell.angle_alpha   90.00
_cell.angle_beta   90.00
_cell.angle_gamma   90.00
#
_symmetry.space_group_name_H-M   'P 1'
#
loop_
_entity.id
_entity.type
_entity.pdbx_description
1 polymer ?
#
loop_
_entity_poly.entity_id
_entity_poly.type
_entity_poly.pdbx_seq_one_letter_code
_entity_poly.pdbx_strand_id
1 'polypeptide(L)' 'MHEVTAETAEHAIVAIASARPLEQQPGIYEAWPAEAPELNLRITYEHPRRQLRLRPDGQ' A
#
# COMPACT_ATOMS: atom_id res chain seq x y z
N MET A 1 13.65 -16.82 -11.22
CA MET A 1 12.23 -16.55 -10.93
C MET A 1 12.14 -16.52 -9.41
N HIS A 2 11.84 -15.37 -8.80
CA HIS A 2 11.74 -15.28 -7.33
C HIS A 2 10.35 -15.79 -6.94
N GLU A 3 10.30 -16.83 -6.12
CA GLU A 3 9.05 -17.35 -5.56
C GLU A 3 8.52 -16.34 -4.53
N VAL A 4 7.21 -16.07 -4.58
CA VAL A 4 6.55 -15.08 -3.72
C VAL A 4 5.72 -15.84 -2.68
N THR A 5 6.22 -15.92 -1.45
CA THR A 5 5.51 -16.39 -0.26
C THR A 5 4.52 -15.32 0.26
N ALA A 6 3.62 -15.65 1.19
CA ALA A 6 2.66 -14.69 1.74
C ALA A 6 3.35 -13.46 2.39
N GLU A 7 4.39 -13.68 3.20
CA GLU A 7 5.18 -12.60 3.80
C GLU A 7 5.83 -11.73 2.70
N THR A 8 6.42 -12.34 1.67
CA THR A 8 7.04 -11.57 0.59
C THR A 8 6.04 -10.90 -0.34
N ALA A 9 4.78 -11.37 -0.40
CA ALA A 9 3.72 -10.74 -1.17
C ALA A 9 3.31 -9.39 -0.58
N GLU A 10 3.20 -9.29 0.75
CA GLU A 10 2.99 -8.00 1.44
C GLU A 10 4.15 -7.04 1.17
N HIS A 11 5.38 -7.52 1.31
CA HIS A 11 6.58 -6.72 1.01
C HIS A 11 6.64 -6.30 -0.47
N ALA A 12 6.22 -7.16 -1.40
CA ALA A 12 6.17 -6.85 -2.83
C ALA A 12 5.14 -5.76 -3.12
N ILE A 13 3.96 -5.82 -2.51
CA ILE A 13 2.95 -4.76 -2.63
C ILE A 13 3.50 -3.42 -2.12
N VAL A 14 4.12 -3.42 -0.93
CA VAL A 14 4.71 -2.20 -0.35
C VAL A 14 5.83 -1.65 -1.23
N ALA A 15 6.67 -2.51 -1.79
CA ALA A 15 7.74 -2.10 -2.71
C ALA A 15 7.19 -1.49 -4.00
N ILE A 16 6.15 -2.08 -4.61
CA ILE A 16 5.49 -1.56 -5.81
C ILE A 16 4.85 -0.19 -5.52
N ALA A 17 4.12 -0.07 -4.41
CA ALA A 17 3.51 1.19 -4.01
C ALA A 17 4.57 2.27 -3.77
N SER A 18 5.64 1.93 -3.04
CA SER A 18 6.71 2.87 -2.69
C SER A 18 7.57 3.30 -3.89
N ALA A 19 7.63 2.49 -4.96
CA ALA A 19 8.34 2.83 -6.19
C ALA A 19 7.59 3.86 -7.05
N ARG A 20 6.30 4.13 -6.79
CA ARG A 20 5.51 5.10 -7.54
C ARG A 20 5.64 6.52 -6.96
N PRO A 21 5.51 7.57 -7.79
CA PRO A 21 5.37 8.95 -7.30
C PRO A 21 4.22 9.06 -6.31
N LEU A 22 4.36 9.90 -5.26
CA LEU A 22 3.40 10.01 -4.15
C LEU A 22 1.95 10.21 -4.60
N GLU A 23 1.73 11.02 -5.64
CA GLU A 23 0.41 11.28 -6.24
C GLU A 23 -0.23 10.07 -6.94
N GLN A 24 0.58 9.05 -7.26
CA GLN A 24 0.19 7.79 -7.92
C GLN A 24 0.23 6.58 -6.98
N GLN A 25 0.68 6.78 -5.74
CA GLN A 25 0.65 5.74 -4.71
C GLN A 25 -0.77 5.38 -4.24
N PRO A 26 -1.76 6.31 -4.17
CA PRO A 26 -3.11 5.95 -3.81
C PRO A 26 -3.68 4.97 -4.82
N GLY A 27 -4.23 3.87 -4.32
CA GLY A 27 -4.75 2.82 -5.18
C GLY A 27 -4.90 1.50 -4.46
N ILE A 28 -5.30 0.51 -5.24
CA ILE A 28 -5.44 -0.87 -4.81
C ILE A 28 -4.28 -1.66 -5.38
N TYR A 29 -3.61 -2.41 -4.52
CA TYR A 29 -2.51 -3.29 -4.89
C TYR A 29 -2.87 -4.72 -4.48
N GLU A 30 -2.60 -5.65 -5.38
CA GLU A 30 -2.97 -7.05 -5.23
C GLU A 30 -1.77 -7.95 -5.50
N ALA A 31 -1.63 -9.01 -4.71
CA ALA A 31 -0.63 -10.04 -4.90
C ALA A 31 -1.23 -11.43 -4.65
N TRP A 32 -0.80 -12.39 -5.45
CA TRP A 32 -1.14 -13.80 -5.33
C TRP A 32 0.13 -14.55 -4.91
N PRO A 33 0.24 -14.94 -3.62
CA PRO A 33 1.35 -15.76 -3.17
C PRO A 33 1.38 -17.09 -3.92
N ALA A 34 2.56 -17.54 -4.34
CA ALA A 34 2.74 -18.79 -5.06
C ALA A 34 2.39 -20.01 -4.19
N GLU A 35 2.73 -19.96 -2.90
CA GLU A 35 2.49 -21.05 -1.95
C GLU A 35 1.04 -21.10 -1.41
N ALA A 36 0.31 -19.99 -1.52
CA ALA A 36 -1.06 -19.87 -1.05
C ALA A 36 -1.87 -18.90 -1.94
N PRO A 37 -2.19 -19.30 -3.17
CA PRO A 37 -2.91 -18.45 -4.12
C PRO A 37 -4.31 -18.05 -3.64
N GLU A 38 -4.92 -18.84 -2.74
CA GLU A 38 -6.21 -18.56 -2.11
C GLU A 38 -6.17 -17.43 -1.08
N LEU A 39 -4.98 -17.03 -0.61
CA LEU A 39 -4.82 -15.98 0.39
C LEU A 39 -4.97 -14.57 -0.20
N ASN A 40 -4.99 -14.44 -1.53
CA ASN A 40 -5.15 -13.20 -2.32
C ASN A 40 -5.04 -11.90 -1.51
N LEU A 41 -3.82 -11.36 -1.41
CA LEU A 41 -3.57 -10.20 -0.59
C LEU A 41 -3.96 -8.94 -1.35
N ARG A 42 -4.78 -8.10 -0.72
CA ARG A 42 -5.24 -6.83 -1.27
C ARG A 42 -5.02 -5.72 -0.26
N ILE A 43 -4.22 -4.73 -0.62
CA ILE A 43 -3.95 -3.55 0.21
C ILE A 43 -4.47 -2.32 -0.51
N THR A 44 -5.28 -1.53 0.19
CA THR A 44 -5.68 -0.20 -0.25
C THR A 44 -4.73 0.81 0.36
N TYR A 45 -3.97 1.49 -0.48
CA TYR A 45 -3.15 2.62 -0.05
C TYR A 45 -3.94 3.91 -0.27
N GLU A 46 -4.15 4.68 0.80
CA GLU A 46 -4.85 5.95 0.76
C GLU A 46 -3.85 7.08 0.99
N HIS A 47 -4.07 8.24 0.35
CA HIS A 47 -3.29 9.41 0.75
C HIS A 47 -3.52 9.69 2.23
N PRO A 48 -2.47 10.02 3.01
CA PRO A 48 -2.67 10.59 4.32
C PRO A 48 -3.46 11.88 4.11
N ARG A 49 -4.75 11.85 4.46
CA ARG A 49 -5.56 13.06 4.49
C ARG A 49 -4.86 13.99 5.46
N ARG A 50 -4.21 15.02 4.93
CA ARG A 50 -3.73 16.14 5.74
C ARG A 50 -4.95 16.64 6.51
N GLN A 51 -5.11 16.19 7.75
CA GLN A 51 -5.94 16.88 8.72
C GLN A 51 -5.21 18.21 8.95
N LEU A 52 -5.51 19.19 8.08
CA LEU A 52 -5.25 20.58 8.39
C LEU A 52 -6.08 20.82 9.66
N ARG A 53 -5.43 20.74 10.83
CA ARG A 53 -5.99 21.36 12.02
C ARG A 53 -6.06 22.83 11.65
N LEU A 54 -7.27 23.29 11.31
CA LEU A 54 -7.62 24.69 11.46
C LEU A 54 -7.37 24.96 12.94
N ARG A 55 -6.19 25.51 13.25
CA ARG A 55 -6.00 26.16 14.54
C ARG A 55 -7.11 27.21 14.55
N PRO A 56 -8.04 27.20 15.52
CA PRO A 56 -8.82 28.40 15.73
C PRO A 56 -7.79 29.50 15.93
N ASP A 57 -7.87 30.52 15.08
CA ASP A 57 -6.99 31.66 15.10
C ASP A 57 -6.89 32.14 16.56
N GLY A 58 -5.67 32.14 17.06
CA GLY A 58 -5.42 32.46 18.45
C GLY A 58 -5.61 33.95 18.68
N GLN A 59 -6.50 34.26 19.62
CA GLN A 59 -6.52 35.44 20.48
C GLN A 59 -7.08 36.74 19.88
#